data_AF-A0AAD3ARX4-F1
#
_entry.id   AF-A0AAD3ARX4-F1
#
_cell.length_a   1.000
_cell.length_b   1.000
_cell.length_c   1.000
_cell.angle_alpha   90.00
_cell.angle_beta   90.00
_cell.angle_gamma   90.00
#
_symmetry.space_group_name_H-M   'P 1'
#
loop_
_entity.id
_entity.type
_entity.pdbx_description
1 polymer ?
#
loop_
_entity_poly.entity_id
_entity_poly.type
_entity_poly.pdbx_seq_one_letter_code
_entity_poly.pdbx_strand_id
1 'polypeptide(L)' 'MYFGVDYYPEQWDYSLINEDLNRIANSELNCIRIAEFAWHLMEPIENEFDFSFFEMILNKAHKLGLKVMLGTPIAT' A
#
# COMPACT_ATOMS: atom_id res chain seq x y z
N MET A 1 -2.31 12.38 -16.35
CA MET A 1 -1.31 11.32 -16.56
C MET A 1 -0.90 10.79 -15.19
N TYR A 2 -0.90 9.48 -15.00
CA TYR A 2 -0.43 8.87 -13.75
C TYR A 2 1.05 8.54 -13.89
N PHE A 3 1.83 8.89 -12.87
CA PHE A 3 3.23 8.52 -12.74
C PHE A 3 3.42 8.03 -11.31
N GLY A 4 3.84 6.77 -11.16
CA GLY A 4 3.73 6.09 -9.88
C GLY A 4 4.76 4.99 -9.71
N VAL A 5 4.66 4.30 -8.58
CA VAL A 5 5.57 3.24 -8.17
C VAL A 5 4.79 2.06 -7.61
N ASP A 6 5.30 0.85 -7.84
CA ASP A 6 4.84 -0.35 -7.16
C ASP A 6 5.46 -0.34 -5.75
N TYR A 7 4.61 -0.22 -4.74
CA TYR A 7 5.03 -0.06 -3.35
C TYR A 7 4.52 -1.24 -2.53
N TYR A 8 5.44 -1.98 -1.91
CA TYR A 8 5.15 -3.18 -1.12
C TYR A 8 5.43 -2.91 0.37
N PRO A 9 4.59 -2.10 1.06
CA PRO A 9 4.82 -1.73 2.47
C PRO A 9 4.92 -2.96 3.39
N GLU A 10 4.29 -4.07 3.02
CA GLU A 10 4.33 -5.34 3.74
C GLU A 10 5.69 -6.04 3.75
N GLN A 11 6.60 -5.66 2.85
CA GLN A 11 7.92 -6.29 2.71
C GLN A 11 9.02 -5.56 3.50
N TRP A 12 8.71 -4.41 4.11
CA TRP A 12 9.66 -3.54 4.78
C TRP A 12 9.29 -3.31 6.24
N ASP A 13 10.24 -2.78 7.01
CA ASP A 13 9.97 -2.36 8.38
C ASP A 13 8.89 -1.26 8.41
N TYR A 14 7.86 -1.44 9.24
CA TYR A 14 6.71 -0.55 9.29
C TYR A 14 7.07 0.88 9.71
N SER A 15 8.21 1.09 10.36
CA SER A 15 8.72 2.43 10.67
C SER A 15 9.04 3.25 9.43
N LEU A 16 9.37 2.61 8.29
CA LEU A 16 9.72 3.27 7.04
C LEU A 16 8.50 3.82 6.29
N ILE A 17 7.31 3.29 6.54
CA ILE A 17 6.09 3.62 5.79
C ILE A 17 5.84 5.13 5.71
N ASN A 18 6.02 5.84 6.83
CA ASN A 18 5.81 7.28 6.86
C ASN A 18 6.84 8.00 6.00
N GLU A 19 8.11 7.60 6.10
CA GLU A 19 9.19 8.23 5.34
C GLU A 19 9.02 7.97 3.84
N ASP A 20 8.72 6.74 3.45
CA ASP A 20 8.52 6.34 2.06
C ASP A 20 7.36 7.08 1.42
N LEU A 21 6.18 7.08 2.06
CA LEU A 21 5.02 7.80 1.53
C LEU A 21 5.27 9.31 1.43
N ASN A 22 5.99 9.90 2.39
CA ASN A 22 6.40 11.30 2.30
C ASN A 22 7.38 11.55 1.15
N ARG A 23 8.37 10.66 0.95
CA ARG A 23 9.32 10.78 -0.18
C ARG A 23 8.59 10.68 -1.52
N ILE A 24 7.65 9.75 -1.67
CA ILE A 24 6.84 9.60 -2.87
C ILE A 24 6.00 10.87 -3.10
N ALA A 25 5.29 11.35 -2.07
CA ALA A 25 4.43 12.54 -2.20
C ALA A 25 5.19 13.85 -2.46
N ASN A 26 6.45 13.96 -2.02
CA ASN A 26 7.30 15.11 -2.29
C ASN A 26 8.09 14.99 -3.61
N SER A 27 7.92 13.90 -4.35
CA SER A 27 8.51 13.71 -5.68
C SER A 27 7.50 14.10 -6.79
N GLU A 28 7.84 13.79 -8.04
CA GLU A 28 6.92 13.98 -9.18
C GLU A 28 5.86 12.85 -9.29
N LEU A 29 5.93 11.83 -8.42
CA LEU A 29 4.97 10.73 -8.39
C LEU A 29 3.62 11.16 -7.80
N ASN A 30 2.54 10.62 -8.36
CA ASN A 30 1.17 10.91 -7.93
C ASN A 30 0.33 9.67 -7.64
N CYS A 31 0.91 8.48 -7.78
CA CYS A 31 0.20 7.21 -7.58
C CYS A 31 1.10 6.12 -7.01
N ILE A 32 0.55 5.26 -6.15
CA ILE A 32 1.16 4.00 -5.71
C ILE A 32 0.29 2.82 -6.12
N ARG A 33 0.90 1.69 -6.49
CA ARG A 33 0.23 0.39 -6.61
C ARG A 33 0.62 -0.50 -5.44
N ILE A 34 -0.34 -1.18 -4.82
CA ILE A 34 -0.13 -1.97 -3.60
C ILE A 34 -0.99 -3.24 -3.59
N ALA A 35 -0.65 -4.16 -2.67
CA ALA A 35 -1.43 -5.31 -2.19
C ALA A 35 -1.52 -6.55 -3.08
N GLU A 36 -0.99 -6.56 -4.31
CA GLU A 36 -1.19 -7.65 -5.28
C GLU A 36 -0.69 -9.04 -4.83
N PHE A 37 0.24 -9.11 -3.86
CA PHE A 37 0.81 -10.35 -3.31
C PHE A 37 0.50 -10.56 -1.81
N ALA A 38 -0.41 -9.77 -1.25
CA ALA A 38 -0.56 -9.65 0.20
C ALA A 38 -1.79 -10.39 0.77
N TRP A 39 -2.30 -11.42 0.08
CA TRP A 39 -3.46 -12.19 0.57
C TRP A 39 -3.21 -12.77 1.97
N HIS A 40 -2.01 -13.26 2.22
CA HIS A 40 -1.59 -13.83 3.50
C HIS A 40 -1.68 -12.85 4.69
N LEU A 41 -1.69 -11.53 4.43
CA LEU A 41 -1.94 -10.52 5.46
C LEU A 41 -3.43 -10.21 5.62
N MET A 42 -4.18 -10.23 4.51
CA MET A 42 -5.61 -9.93 4.51
C MET A 42 -6.47 -11.08 5.02
N GLU A 43 -6.05 -12.33 4.77
CA GLU A 43 -6.68 -13.56 5.23
C GLU A 43 -5.58 -14.52 5.74
N PRO A 44 -5.02 -14.30 6.93
CA PRO A 44 -3.97 -15.16 7.49
C PRO A 44 -4.45 -16.57 7.82
N ILE A 45 -5.75 -16.72 8.10
CA ILE A 45 -6.44 -17.99 8.35
C ILE A 45 -7.70 -17.97 7.49
N GLU A 46 -8.05 -19.11 6.89
CA GLU A 46 -9.23 -19.23 6.03
C GLU A 46 -10.51 -18.70 6.73
N ASN A 47 -11.18 -17.75 6.08
CA ASN A 47 -12.34 -16.99 6.54
C ASN A 47 -12.11 -16.01 7.71
N GLU A 48 -10.85 -15.77 8.12
CA GLU A 48 -10.51 -14.72 9.09
C GLU A 48 -9.79 -13.57 8.39
N PHE A 49 -10.45 -12.40 8.31
CA PHE A 49 -9.95 -11.27 7.55
C PHE A 49 -9.42 -10.12 8.42
N ASP A 50 -8.23 -9.60 8.07
CA ASP A 50 -7.67 -8.38 8.66
C ASP A 50 -7.19 -7.40 7.57
N PHE A 51 -7.94 -6.32 7.37
CA PHE A 51 -7.60 -5.27 6.41
C PHE A 51 -6.91 -4.06 7.05
N SER A 52 -6.65 -4.09 8.37
CA SER A 52 -6.21 -2.92 9.14
C SER A 52 -4.89 -2.34 8.63
N PHE A 53 -3.97 -3.21 8.19
CA PHE A 53 -2.69 -2.80 7.62
C PHE A 53 -2.89 -1.95 6.36
N PHE A 54 -3.64 -2.43 5.38
CA PHE A 54 -3.87 -1.69 4.14
C PHE A 54 -4.79 -0.50 4.33
N GLU A 55 -5.75 -0.55 5.27
CA GLU A 55 -6.54 0.61 5.66
C GLU A 55 -5.64 1.75 6.19
N MET A 56 -4.66 1.44 7.04
CA MET A 56 -3.67 2.41 7.51
C MET A 56 -2.90 3.04 6.35
N ILE A 57 -2.43 2.23 5.38
CA ILE A 57 -1.69 2.72 4.20
C ILE A 57 -2.57 3.64 3.35
N LEU A 58 -3.79 3.21 3.02
CA LEU A 58 -4.75 3.98 2.24
C LEU A 58 -5.06 5.34 2.89
N ASN A 59 -5.25 5.35 4.21
CA ASN A 59 -5.49 6.57 4.96
C ASN A 59 -4.30 7.53 4.93
N LYS A 60 -3.06 7.04 5.01
CA LYS A 60 -1.85 7.86 4.89
C LYS A 60 -1.68 8.41 3.48
N ALA A 61 -1.83 7.56 2.45
CA ALA A 61 -1.74 7.96 1.06
C ALA A 61 -2.79 9.04 0.72
N HIS A 62 -4.03 8.87 1.18
CA HIS A 62 -5.11 9.84 0.99
C HIS A 62 -4.77 11.21 1.62
N LYS A 63 -4.24 11.22 2.85
CA LYS A 63 -3.80 12.47 3.52
C LYS A 63 -2.68 13.19 2.77
N LEU A 64 -1.82 12.44 2.06
CA LEU A 64 -0.73 12.97 1.24
C LEU A 64 -1.16 13.32 -0.19
N GLY A 65 -2.44 13.14 -0.54
CA GLY A 65 -2.95 13.41 -1.89
C GLY A 65 -2.54 12.38 -2.95
N LEU A 66 -1.95 11.26 -2.56
CA LEU A 66 -1.56 10.19 -3.47
C LEU A 66 -2.79 9.40 -3.93
N LYS A 67 -2.81 9.03 -5.21
CA LYS A 67 -3.77 8.04 -5.74
C LYS A 67 -3.27 6.63 -5.48
N VAL A 68 -4.19 5.69 -5.30
CA VAL A 68 -3.84 4.29 -5.06
C VAL A 68 -4.49 3.40 -6.11
N MET A 69 -3.68 2.57 -6.76
CA MET A 69 -4.11 1.44 -7.57
C MET A 69 -4.07 0.19 -6.68
N LEU A 70 -5.23 -0.29 -6.26
CA LEU A 70 -5.33 -1.46 -5.39
C LEU A 70 -5.33 -2.74 -6.24
N GLY A 71 -4.31 -3.58 -6.07
CA GLY A 71 -4.22 -4.88 -6.73
C GLY A 71 -5.13 -5.90 -6.05
N THR A 72 -5.78 -6.76 -6.83
CA THR A 72 -6.46 -7.95 -6.27
C THR A 72 -5.39 -8.95 -5.82
N PRO A 73 -5.39 -9.46 -4.57
CA PRO A 73 -4.27 -10.24 -4.04
C PRO A 73 -4.27 -11.72 -4.47
N ILE A 74 -4.74 -12.03 -5.68
CA ILE A 74 -4.88 -13.42 -6.16
C ILE A 74 -3.58 -14.01 -6.72
N ALA A 75 -2.55 -13.18 -6.91
CA ALA A 75 -1.23 -13.65 -7.25
C ALA A 75 -0.49 -13.94 -5.93
N THR A 76 -0.18 -15.20 -5.66
CA THR A 76 0.53 -15.66 -4.45
C THR A 76 1.48 -16.77 -4.80
#